data_AF-A0A497JL49-F1
#
_entry.id   AF-A0A497JL49-F1
#
_cell.length_a   1.000
_cell.length_b   1.000
_cell.length_c   1.000
_cell.angle_alpha   90.00
_cell.angle_beta   90.00
_cell.angle_gamma   90.00
#
_symmetry.space_group_name_H-M   'P 1'
#
loop_
_entity.id
_entity.type
_entity.pdbx_description
1 polymer ?
#
loop_
_entity_poly.entity_id
_entity_poly.type
_entity_poly.pdbx_seq_one_letter_code
_entity_poly.pdbx_strand_id
1 'polypeptide(L)'
;AEEIKAGKNKYLVLLKTMFKLRSFIDREKQPKGLNLPRLLLEIFVRHNYRALGKFHHKSLFIGMMHFQDLYNWDIERVRRCCIHYVVPDGRIIPFCTFNVVPQWYRDKIQKEFGIPIEEWEKRTGKRLKDDLYRRVEPQTD
;
A
#
# COMPACT_ATOMS: atom_id res chain seq x y z
N ALA A 1 -19.14 8.47 12.93
CA ALA A 1 -18.60 9.82 13.21
C ALA A 1 -19.73 10.85 13.31
N GLU A 2 -20.65 10.88 12.35
CA GLU A 2 -21.81 11.80 12.38
C GLU A 2 -22.69 11.66 13.63
N GLU A 3 -23.01 10.43 14.07
CA GLU A 3 -23.79 10.21 15.30
C GLU A 3 -23.14 10.83 16.56
N ILE A 4 -21.82 10.81 16.65
CA ILE A 4 -21.07 11.41 17.77
C ILE A 4 -21.08 12.94 17.64
N LYS A 5 -20.91 13.46 16.41
CA LYS A 5 -21.03 14.91 16.13
C LYS A 5 -22.42 15.45 16.41
N ALA A 6 -23.46 14.62 16.21
CA ALA A 6 -24.84 14.92 16.54
C ALA A 6 -25.17 14.77 18.05
N GLY A 7 -24.17 14.57 18.91
CA GLY A 7 -24.33 14.56 20.37
C GLY A 7 -24.74 13.22 20.98
N LYS A 8 -24.79 12.11 20.21
CA LYS A 8 -25.07 10.79 20.81
C LYS A 8 -23.91 10.35 21.72
N ASN A 9 -24.24 9.63 22.79
CA ASN A 9 -23.25 9.11 23.74
C ASN A 9 -22.23 8.20 23.03
N LYS A 10 -20.95 8.57 23.11
CA LYS A 10 -19.81 7.86 22.50
C LYS A 10 -19.74 6.38 22.88
N TYR A 11 -20.11 6.01 24.11
CA TYR A 11 -20.08 4.63 24.59
C TYR A 11 -21.19 3.78 23.96
N LEU A 12 -22.38 4.35 23.80
CA LEU A 12 -23.49 3.69 23.10
C LEU A 12 -23.16 3.47 21.62
N VAL A 13 -22.58 4.47 20.97
CA VAL A 13 -22.13 4.35 19.58
C VAL A 13 -21.04 3.27 19.45
N LEU A 14 -20.05 3.25 20.35
CA LEU A 14 -19.01 2.22 20.36
C LEU A 14 -19.58 0.80 20.53
N LEU A 15 -20.49 0.60 21.49
CA LEU A 15 -21.18 -0.68 21.69
C LEU A 15 -21.92 -1.13 20.42
N LYS A 16 -22.72 -0.23 19.84
CA LYS A 16 -23.45 -0.49 18.58
C LYS A 16 -22.50 -0.87 17.45
N THR A 17 -21.39 -0.17 17.31
CA THR A 17 -20.34 -0.49 16.33
C THR A 17 -19.75 -1.87 16.58
N MET A 18 -19.46 -2.26 17.83
CA MET A 18 -18.94 -3.59 18.18
C MET A 18 -19.93 -4.72 17.90
N PHE A 19 -21.22 -4.53 18.19
CA PHE A 19 -22.24 -5.51 17.82
C PHE A 19 -22.34 -5.69 16.31
N LYS A 20 -22.35 -4.59 15.55
CA LYS A 20 -22.39 -4.65 14.09
C LYS A 20 -21.12 -5.25 13.48
N LEU A 21 -19.96 -5.03 14.09
CA LEU A 21 -18.70 -5.59 13.62
C LEU A 21 -18.69 -7.12 13.68
N ARG A 22 -19.32 -7.70 14.71
CA ARG A 22 -19.44 -9.16 14.85
C ARG A 22 -20.23 -9.80 13.72
N SER A 23 -21.22 -9.11 13.12
CA SER A 23 -21.99 -9.69 12.01
C SER A 23 -21.23 -9.76 10.70
N PHE A 24 -20.10 -9.05 10.57
CA PHE A 24 -19.23 -9.10 9.40
C PHE A 24 -18.12 -10.15 9.50
N ILE A 25 -18.07 -10.91 10.59
CA ILE A 25 -17.04 -11.93 10.83
C ILE A 25 -17.66 -13.31 10.69
N ASP A 26 -17.36 -13.95 9.56
CA ASP A 26 -17.63 -15.37 9.35
C ASP A 26 -16.66 -16.21 10.20
N ARG A 27 -17.20 -16.82 11.26
CA ARG A 27 -16.41 -17.62 12.20
C ARG A 27 -16.00 -18.99 11.63
N GLU A 28 -16.77 -19.52 10.68
CA GLU A 28 -16.48 -20.82 10.09
C GLU A 28 -15.24 -20.74 9.18
N LYS A 29 -15.06 -19.61 8.50
CA LYS A 29 -13.91 -19.36 7.61
C LYS A 29 -12.69 -18.76 8.32
N GLN A 30 -12.74 -18.61 9.64
CA GLN A 30 -11.67 -17.98 10.40
C GLN A 30 -10.46 -18.92 10.55
N PRO A 31 -9.22 -18.44 10.28
CA PRO A 31 -8.02 -19.23 10.51
C PRO A 31 -7.90 -19.66 11.98
N LYS A 32 -7.49 -20.91 12.22
CA LYS A 32 -7.23 -21.43 13.57
C LYS A 32 -6.20 -20.54 14.28
N GLY A 33 -6.51 -20.12 15.51
CA GLY A 33 -5.62 -19.26 16.32
C GLY A 33 -5.78 -17.75 16.11
N LEU A 34 -6.71 -17.30 15.26
CA LEU A 34 -7.06 -15.90 15.08
C LEU A 34 -8.38 -15.57 15.79
N ASN A 35 -8.38 -14.60 16.72
CA ASN A 35 -9.60 -14.10 17.36
C ASN A 35 -9.84 -12.64 16.92
N LEU A 36 -10.41 -12.48 15.71
CA LEU A 36 -10.68 -11.16 15.11
C LEU A 36 -11.56 -10.25 15.99
N PRO A 37 -12.69 -10.70 16.59
CA PRO A 37 -13.51 -9.83 17.42
C PRO A 37 -12.75 -9.23 18.61
N ARG A 38 -11.88 -10.03 19.25
CA ARG A 38 -11.06 -9.57 20.38
C ARG A 38 -9.97 -8.60 19.92
N LEU A 39 -9.29 -8.89 18.81
CA LEU A 39 -8.28 -8.00 18.20
C LEU A 39 -8.86 -6.64 17.85
N LEU A 40 -10.02 -6.62 17.19
CA LEU A 40 -10.71 -5.39 16.82
C LEU A 40 -11.16 -4.60 18.06
N LEU A 41 -11.73 -5.28 19.07
CA LEU A 41 -12.08 -4.65 20.34
C LEU A 41 -10.85 -4.01 21.02
N GLU A 42 -9.71 -4.70 21.06
CA GLU A 42 -8.47 -4.16 21.63
C GLU A 42 -8.03 -2.87 20.89
N ILE A 43 -8.15 -2.83 19.56
CA ILE A 43 -7.85 -1.63 18.76
C ILE A 43 -8.77 -0.47 19.13
N PHE A 44 -10.09 -0.69 19.12
CA PHE A 44 -11.10 0.35 19.39
C PHE A 44 -11.22 0.75 20.86
N VAL A 45 -10.68 -0.02 21.80
CA VAL A 45 -10.69 0.37 23.23
C VAL A 45 -9.37 1.03 23.61
N ARG A 46 -8.23 0.49 23.17
CA ARG A 46 -6.91 1.00 23.59
C ARG A 46 -6.40 2.17 22.75
N HIS A 47 -6.86 2.30 21.51
CA HIS A 47 -6.47 3.38 20.59
C HIS A 47 -4.94 3.60 20.51
N ASN A 48 -4.13 2.53 20.48
CA ASN A 48 -2.68 2.63 20.45
C ASN A 48 -2.01 1.72 19.42
N TYR A 49 -0.78 2.10 19.02
CA TYR A 49 0.01 1.38 18.02
C TYR A 49 0.31 -0.07 18.43
N ARG A 50 0.40 -0.37 19.73
CA ARG A 50 0.66 -1.75 20.19
C ARG A 50 -0.51 -2.69 19.88
N ALA A 51 -1.75 -2.23 20.09
CA ALA A 51 -2.94 -2.99 19.73
C ALA A 51 -3.05 -3.17 18.21
N LEU A 52 -2.76 -2.11 17.45
CA LEU A 52 -2.76 -2.13 15.99
C LEU A 52 -1.67 -3.04 15.43
N GLY A 53 -0.46 -3.02 16.01
CA GLY A 53 0.66 -3.88 15.61
C GLY A 53 0.35 -5.36 15.75
N LYS A 54 -0.30 -5.79 16.84
CA LYS A 54 -0.76 -7.18 17.00
C LYS A 54 -1.67 -7.65 15.86
N PHE A 55 -2.52 -6.76 15.34
CA PHE A 55 -3.37 -7.05 14.21
C PHE A 55 -2.55 -7.15 12.92
N HIS A 56 -1.68 -6.16 12.65
CA HIS A 56 -0.81 -6.18 11.47
C HIS A 56 0.11 -7.40 11.40
N HIS A 57 0.63 -7.90 12.53
CA HIS A 57 1.42 -9.14 12.55
C HIS A 57 0.62 -10.40 12.18
N LYS A 58 -0.71 -10.34 12.20
CA LYS A 58 -1.61 -11.48 11.93
C LYS A 58 -2.48 -11.28 10.70
N SER A 59 -2.29 -10.19 9.96
CA SER A 59 -3.13 -9.85 8.81
C SER A 59 -2.25 -9.44 7.63
N LEU A 60 -2.58 -9.95 6.45
CA LEU A 60 -2.06 -9.43 5.19
C LEU A 60 -3.15 -8.57 4.54
N PHE A 61 -2.86 -7.30 4.29
CA PHE A 61 -3.73 -6.43 3.51
C PHE A 61 -3.45 -6.64 2.02
N ILE A 62 -4.45 -7.08 1.27
CA ILE A 62 -4.39 -7.19 -0.19
C ILE A 62 -5.22 -6.05 -0.76
N GLY A 63 -4.54 -5.04 -1.27
CA GLY A 63 -5.15 -3.95 -2.03
C GLY A 63 -5.05 -4.22 -3.52
N MET A 64 -6.16 -4.08 -4.24
CA MET A 64 -6.19 -4.15 -5.70
C MET A 64 -6.78 -2.86 -6.25
N MET A 65 -6.11 -2.27 -7.23
CA MET A 65 -6.59 -1.08 -7.92
C MET A 65 -6.10 -1.08 -9.35
N HIS A 66 -6.92 -0.61 -10.29
CA HIS A 66 -6.52 -0.46 -11.69
C HIS A 66 -5.45 0.62 -11.81
N PHE A 67 -4.46 0.45 -12.68
CA PHE A 67 -3.56 1.56 -13.03
C PHE A 67 -4.32 2.62 -13.83
N GLN A 68 -3.87 3.87 -13.68
CA GLN A 68 -4.41 4.97 -14.47
C GLN A 68 -3.58 5.15 -15.74
N ASP A 69 -4.22 5.66 -16.78
CA ASP A 69 -3.65 6.02 -18.07
C ASP A 69 -4.06 7.46 -18.44
N LEU A 70 -3.73 7.91 -19.64
CA LEU A 70 -4.00 9.27 -20.11
C LEU A 70 -5.51 9.60 -20.24
N TYR A 71 -6.40 8.60 -20.36
CA TYR A 71 -7.83 8.77 -20.56
C TYR A 71 -8.65 8.68 -19.27
N ASN A 72 -8.12 8.06 -18.21
CA ASN A 72 -8.81 7.88 -16.92
C ASN A 72 -8.01 8.45 -15.73
N TRP A 73 -7.14 9.42 -15.99
CA TRP A 73 -6.35 10.08 -14.96
C TRP A 73 -7.24 10.94 -14.05
N ASP A 74 -7.25 10.60 -12.78
CA ASP A 74 -8.05 11.23 -11.72
C ASP A 74 -7.11 11.80 -10.65
N ILE A 75 -7.11 13.13 -10.56
CA ILE A 75 -6.29 13.91 -9.63
C ILE A 75 -6.67 13.63 -8.18
N GLU A 76 -7.95 13.43 -7.85
CA GLU A 76 -8.39 13.16 -6.48
C GLU A 76 -7.87 11.82 -5.96
N ARG A 77 -7.70 10.86 -6.87
CA ARG A 77 -7.04 9.59 -6.56
C ARG A 77 -5.53 9.77 -6.38
N VAL A 78 -4.89 10.54 -7.24
CA VAL A 78 -3.45 10.87 -7.14
C VAL A 78 -3.10 11.53 -5.80
N ARG A 79 -3.94 12.46 -5.33
CA ARG A 79 -3.76 13.16 -4.03
C ARG A 79 -3.83 12.24 -2.82
N ARG A 80 -4.45 11.07 -2.95
CA ARG A 80 -4.60 10.06 -1.88
C ARG A 80 -3.78 8.79 -2.14
N CYS A 81 -2.83 8.85 -3.08
CA CYS A 81 -2.00 7.70 -3.41
C CYS A 81 -1.18 7.27 -2.19
N CYS A 82 -0.92 5.97 -2.06
CA CYS A 82 -0.02 5.41 -1.04
C CYS A 82 1.27 4.82 -1.64
N ILE A 83 1.42 4.88 -2.97
CA ILE A 83 2.56 4.35 -3.72
C ILE A 83 3.25 5.53 -4.39
N HIS A 84 4.51 5.78 -4.03
CA HIS A 84 5.25 6.96 -4.48
C HIS A 84 6.68 6.62 -4.85
N TYR A 85 7.25 7.42 -5.75
CA TYR A 85 8.66 7.46 -6.05
C TYR A 85 9.29 8.65 -5.31
N VAL A 86 10.38 8.39 -4.60
CA VAL A 86 11.26 9.44 -4.09
C VAL A 86 12.34 9.65 -5.13
N VAL A 87 12.56 10.90 -5.52
CA VAL A 87 13.55 11.25 -6.55
C VAL A 87 14.74 11.99 -5.94
N PRO A 88 15.91 12.03 -6.62
CA PRO A 88 17.15 12.56 -6.03
C PRO A 88 17.09 14.02 -5.57
N ASP A 89 16.20 14.83 -6.15
CA ASP A 89 15.97 16.22 -5.73
C ASP A 89 15.00 16.37 -4.54
N GLY A 90 14.62 15.26 -3.90
CA GLY A 90 13.82 15.23 -2.68
C GLY A 90 12.30 15.27 -2.90
N ARG A 91 11.81 15.36 -4.14
CA ARG A 91 10.37 15.31 -4.42
C ARG A 91 9.79 13.91 -4.18
N ILE A 92 8.53 13.85 -3.74
CA ILE A 92 7.73 12.63 -3.62
C ILE A 92 6.64 12.67 -4.69
N ILE A 93 6.70 11.73 -5.63
CA ILE A 93 5.84 11.72 -6.83
C ILE A 93 4.93 10.50 -6.77
N PRO A 94 3.59 10.66 -6.81
CA PRO A 94 2.66 9.53 -6.85
C PRO A 94 2.91 8.62 -8.06
N PHE A 95 2.67 7.31 -7.89
CA PHE A 95 2.92 6.29 -8.91
C PHE A 95 2.27 6.63 -10.25
N CYS A 96 0.98 6.97 -10.25
CA CYS A 96 0.27 7.30 -11.48
C CYS A 96 0.84 8.56 -12.14
N THR A 97 1.15 9.60 -11.37
CA THR A 97 1.76 10.84 -11.90
C THR A 97 3.10 10.57 -12.57
N PHE A 98 3.93 9.73 -11.95
CA PHE A 98 5.25 9.38 -12.47
C PHE A 98 5.17 8.61 -13.80
N ASN A 99 4.20 7.71 -13.94
CA ASN A 99 4.08 6.81 -15.10
C ASN A 99 3.15 7.31 -16.22
N VAL A 100 2.09 8.06 -15.89
CA VAL A 100 1.09 8.55 -16.86
C VAL A 100 1.55 9.82 -17.56
N VAL A 101 2.30 10.68 -16.86
CA VAL A 101 2.84 11.93 -17.42
C VAL A 101 4.38 11.91 -17.37
N PRO A 102 5.01 10.90 -18.01
CA PRO A 102 6.45 10.63 -17.84
C PRO A 102 7.33 11.78 -18.31
N GLN A 103 6.90 12.54 -19.33
CA GLN A 103 7.63 13.66 -19.89
C GLN A 103 7.88 14.79 -18.88
N TRP A 104 7.03 14.95 -17.87
CA TRP A 104 7.19 15.98 -16.84
C TRP A 104 7.98 15.47 -15.63
N TYR A 105 8.00 14.15 -15.42
CA TYR A 105 8.55 13.53 -14.22
C TYR A 105 9.63 12.51 -14.56
N ARG A 106 9.24 11.27 -14.89
CA ARG A 106 10.17 10.15 -15.08
C ARG A 106 11.29 10.48 -16.07
N ASP A 107 10.94 10.90 -17.28
CA ASP A 107 11.89 11.04 -18.37
C ASP A 107 12.83 12.23 -18.11
N LYS A 108 12.30 13.32 -17.53
CA LYS A 108 13.10 14.48 -17.09
C LYS A 108 14.11 14.07 -16.01
N ILE A 109 13.64 13.36 -14.97
CA ILE A 109 14.46 12.95 -13.83
C ILE A 109 15.51 11.92 -14.24
N GLN A 110 15.16 10.95 -15.08
CA GLN A 110 16.11 9.96 -15.59
C GLN A 110 17.17 10.60 -16.48
N LYS A 111 16.82 11.62 -17.27
CA LYS A 111 17.81 12.35 -18.07
C LYS A 111 18.77 13.18 -17.20
N GLU A 112 18.26 13.77 -16.12
CA GLU A 112 19.04 14.65 -15.23
C GLU A 112 19.94 13.89 -14.25
N PHE A 113 19.45 12.78 -13.69
CA PHE A 113 20.12 12.03 -12.62
C PHE A 113 20.54 10.61 -13.02
N GLY A 114 20.16 10.15 -14.21
CA GLY A 114 20.53 8.83 -14.71
C GLY A 114 22.02 8.73 -15.02
N ILE A 115 22.56 7.52 -14.84
CA ILE A 115 23.94 7.18 -15.18
C ILE A 115 23.89 6.20 -16.36
N PRO A 116 24.67 6.39 -17.43
CA PRO A 116 24.78 5.41 -18.52
C PRO A 116 25.22 4.05 -18.00
N ILE A 117 24.72 2.97 -18.62
CA ILE A 117 24.98 1.60 -18.17
C ILE A 117 26.49 1.33 -18.12
N GLU A 118 27.23 1.76 -19.15
CA GLU A 118 28.67 1.55 -19.25
C GLU A 118 29.44 2.23 -18.11
N GLU A 119 28.98 3.41 -17.66
CA GLU A 119 29.58 4.11 -16.52
C GLU A 119 29.24 3.40 -15.20
N TRP A 120 27.98 2.98 -15.03
CA TRP A 120 27.53 2.28 -13.84
C TRP A 120 28.27 0.93 -13.67
N GLU A 121 28.45 0.17 -14.74
CA GLU A 121 29.18 -1.12 -14.72
C GLU A 121 30.65 -0.90 -14.38
N LYS A 122 31.30 0.13 -14.93
CA LYS A 122 32.69 0.50 -14.57
C LYS A 122 32.83 0.88 -13.10
N ARG A 123 31.87 1.65 -12.55
CA ARG A 123 31.89 2.11 -11.16
C ARG A 123 31.65 1.00 -10.15
N THR A 124 30.80 0.03 -10.49
CA THR A 124 30.39 -1.04 -9.57
C THR A 124 31.16 -2.34 -9.76
N GLY A 125 31.80 -2.54 -10.92
CA GLY A 125 32.42 -3.80 -11.33
C GLY A 125 31.42 -4.92 -11.61
N LYS A 126 30.12 -4.62 -11.59
CA LYS A 126 29.03 -5.57 -11.88
C LYS A 126 28.51 -5.33 -13.29
N ARG A 127 28.04 -6.39 -13.95
CA ARG A 127 27.33 -6.25 -15.23
C ARG A 127 25.84 -6.32 -14.99
N LEU A 128 25.09 -5.39 -15.59
CA LEU A 128 23.64 -5.29 -15.39
C LEU A 128 22.91 -6.57 -15.80
N LYS A 129 23.43 -7.26 -16.83
CA LYS A 129 22.88 -8.53 -17.31
C LYS A 129 22.94 -9.66 -16.27
N ASP A 130 23.88 -9.59 -15.34
CA ASP A 130 24.07 -10.64 -14.34
C ASP A 130 22.98 -10.53 -13.24
N ASP A 131 22.31 -9.37 -13.10
CA ASP A 131 21.17 -9.15 -12.19
C ASP A 131 19.81 -9.50 -12.81
N LEU A 132 19.77 -9.84 -14.12
CA LEU A 132 18.52 -10.20 -14.79
C LEU A 132 18.09 -11.62 -14.38
N TYR A 133 17.01 -11.71 -13.60
CA TYR A 133 16.37 -12.99 -13.31
C TYR A 133 15.77 -13.59 -14.61
N ARG A 134 16.31 -14.74 -15.04
CA ARG A 134 15.76 -15.50 -16.15
C ARG A 134 14.97 -16.68 -15.60
N ARG A 135 13.65 -16.65 -15.77
CA ARG A 135 12.80 -17.80 -15.45
C ARG A 135 13.18 -18.93 -16.40
N VAL A 136 13.72 -20.02 -15.85
CA VAL A 136 13.89 -21.27 -16.59
C VAL A 136 12.54 -21.95 -16.59
N GLU A 137 11.90 -22.04 -17.74
CA GLU A 137 10.68 -22.83 -17.89
C GLU A 137 11.06 -24.32 -17.83
N PRO A 138 10.29 -25.16 -17.12
CA PRO A 138 10.53 -26.59 -17.14
C PRO A 138 10.38 -27.09 -18.58
N GLN A 139 11.37 -27.87 -19.07
CA GLN A 139 11.21 -28.59 -20.33
C GLN A 139 10.02 -29.54 -20.17
N THR A 140 8.94 -29.27 -20.90
CA THR A 140 7.90 -30.25 -21.14
C THR A 140 8.47 -31.30 -22.08
N ASP A 141 8.73 -32.49 -21.54
CA ASP A 141 8.94 -33.72 -22.32
C ASP A 141 7.68 -34.06 -23.14
#